data_AF-A0A7S4D0R1-F1
#
_entry.id   AF-A0A7S4D0R1-F1
#
_cell.length_a   1.000
_cell.length_b   1.000
_cell.length_c   1.000
_cell.angle_alpha   90.00
_cell.angle_beta   90.00
_cell.angle_gamma   90.00
#
_symmetry.space_group_name_H-M   'P 1'
#
loop_
_entity.id
_entity.type
_entity.pdbx_description
1 polymer ?
#
loop_
_entity_poly.entity_id
_entity_poly.type
_entity_poly.pdbx_seq_one_letter_code
_entity_poly.pdbx_strand_id
1 'polypeptide(L)'
;YLNELGVDGAKVVNRCPAVLSYSIENLQQTVAYLRTLHVDVHEVVEQRPEVFGLQDMKEKVRDLQHLGVGAVSVVNQHPAVLGYRMENMEAVVRFLRQPGAVLLYSRGGMKGTVSYMQKLEVKIPKVVKRHRAFSSYSEQKRNEMVAYL
;
A
#
# COMPACT_ATOMS: atom_id res chain seq x y z
N TYR A 1 2.99 -5.04 -27.47
CA TYR A 1 3.21 -4.18 -26.31
C TYR A 1 3.59 -4.92 -25.03
N LEU A 2 2.73 -5.72 -24.38
CA LEU A 2 3.11 -6.41 -23.12
C LEU A 2 4.37 -7.29 -23.26
N ASN A 3 4.49 -8.06 -24.35
CA ASN A 3 5.70 -8.82 -24.65
C ASN A 3 6.96 -7.96 -24.85
N GLU A 4 6.81 -6.72 -25.34
CA GLU A 4 7.95 -5.77 -25.49
C GLU A 4 8.44 -5.23 -24.14
N LEU A 5 7.59 -5.27 -23.11
CA LEU A 5 7.96 -4.98 -21.73
C LEU A 5 8.63 -6.19 -21.04
N GLY A 6 8.77 -7.32 -21.74
CA GLY A 6 9.29 -8.57 -21.21
C GLY A 6 8.34 -9.33 -20.30
N VAL A 7 7.09 -8.85 -20.12
CA VAL A 7 6.12 -9.50 -19.23
C VAL A 7 5.31 -10.56 -19.97
N ASP A 8 4.94 -11.62 -19.25
CA ASP A 8 4.06 -12.66 -19.77
C ASP A 8 2.61 -12.13 -19.85
N GLY A 9 2.19 -11.81 -21.08
CA GLY A 9 0.84 -11.31 -21.36
C GLY A 9 -0.27 -12.24 -20.87
N ALA A 10 -0.08 -13.56 -20.89
CA ALA A 10 -1.09 -14.51 -20.43
C ALA A 10 -1.28 -14.44 -18.91
N LYS A 11 -0.18 -14.32 -18.14
CA LYS A 11 -0.27 -14.09 -16.69
C LYS A 11 -0.94 -12.77 -16.35
N VAL A 12 -0.60 -11.71 -17.08
CA VAL A 12 -1.18 -10.37 -16.88
C VAL A 12 -2.68 -10.39 -17.13
N VAL A 13 -3.14 -10.98 -18.24
CA VAL A 13 -4.57 -11.10 -18.58
C VAL A 13 -5.32 -11.97 -17.56
N ASN A 14 -4.73 -13.08 -17.10
CA ASN A 14 -5.35 -13.93 -16.07
C ASN A 14 -5.55 -13.21 -14.74
N ARG A 15 -4.65 -12.29 -14.36
CA ARG A 15 -4.77 -11.49 -13.13
C ARG A 15 -5.69 -10.28 -13.30
N CYS A 16 -5.63 -9.62 -14.45
CA CYS A 16 -6.43 -8.43 -14.76
C CYS A 16 -6.99 -8.54 -16.18
N PRO A 17 -8.17 -9.17 -16.36
CA PRO A 17 -8.81 -9.29 -17.67
C PRO A 17 -9.15 -7.92 -18.28
N ALA A 18 -9.39 -6.92 -17.42
CA ALA A 18 -9.67 -5.54 -17.82
C ALA A 18 -8.52 -4.87 -18.60
N VAL A 19 -7.30 -5.41 -18.54
CA VAL A 19 -6.16 -4.91 -19.31
C VAL A 19 -6.43 -4.93 -20.83
N LEU A 20 -7.27 -5.87 -21.29
CA LEU A 20 -7.66 -5.98 -22.70
C LEU A 20 -8.59 -4.84 -23.15
N SER A 21 -9.25 -4.18 -22.20
CA SER A 21 -10.15 -3.04 -22.45
C SER A 21 -9.42 -1.69 -22.40
N TYR A 22 -8.17 -1.65 -21.96
CA TYR A 22 -7.40 -0.41 -21.90
C TYR A 22 -6.82 -0.02 -23.27
N SER A 23 -6.77 1.29 -23.53
CA SER A 23 -6.10 1.80 -24.73
C SER A 23 -4.60 1.59 -24.64
N ILE A 24 -3.96 1.30 -25.77
CA ILE A 24 -2.50 1.17 -25.84
C ILE A 24 -1.81 2.45 -25.36
N GLU A 25 -2.40 3.61 -25.66
CA GLU A 25 -1.90 4.90 -25.19
C GLU A 25 -1.85 4.99 -23.65
N ASN A 26 -2.89 4.55 -22.96
CA ASN A 26 -2.91 4.52 -21.49
C ASN A 26 -1.83 3.59 -20.93
N LEU A 27 -1.63 2.42 -21.56
CA LEU A 27 -0.56 1.49 -21.17
C LEU A 27 0.82 2.14 -21.32
N GLN A 28 1.05 2.81 -22.43
CA GLN A 28 2.31 3.51 -22.72
C GLN A 28 2.57 4.67 -21.77
N GLN A 29 1.55 5.50 -21.49
CA GLN A 29 1.67 6.61 -20.56
C GLN A 29 2.00 6.12 -19.13
N THR A 30 1.35 5.04 -18.69
CA THR A 30 1.62 4.42 -17.38
C THR A 30 3.06 3.90 -17.31
N VAL A 31 3.50 3.15 -18.32
CA VAL A 31 4.87 2.61 -18.38
C VAL A 31 5.91 3.71 -18.43
N ALA A 32 5.69 4.75 -19.23
CA ALA A 32 6.59 5.90 -19.31
C ALA A 32 6.74 6.55 -17.94
N TYR A 33 5.63 6.71 -17.20
CA TYR A 33 5.69 7.25 -15.85
C TYR A 33 6.44 6.34 -14.88
N LEU A 34 6.19 5.02 -14.88
CA LEU A 34 6.94 4.08 -14.06
C LEU A 34 8.45 4.12 -14.36
N ARG A 35 8.84 4.26 -15.64
CA ARG A 35 10.26 4.46 -16.02
C ARG A 35 10.84 5.76 -15.44
N THR A 36 10.08 6.85 -15.42
CA THR A 36 10.54 8.12 -14.81
C THR A 36 10.74 8.02 -13.29
N LEU A 37 10.06 7.08 -12.64
CA LEU A 37 10.25 6.80 -11.21
C LEU A 37 11.43 5.86 -10.94
N HIS A 38 12.12 5.37 -11.97
CA HIS A 38 13.17 4.35 -11.86
C HIS A 38 12.72 3.06 -11.14
N VAL A 39 11.43 2.71 -11.28
CA VAL A 39 10.89 1.43 -10.80
C VAL A 39 11.09 0.32 -11.83
N ASP A 40 11.14 -0.93 -11.38
CA ASP A 40 11.17 -2.08 -12.26
C ASP A 40 9.77 -2.31 -12.85
N VAL A 41 9.56 -1.82 -14.07
CA VAL A 41 8.28 -1.92 -14.78
C VAL A 41 7.86 -3.36 -14.97
N HIS A 42 8.80 -4.27 -15.25
CA HIS A 42 8.49 -5.67 -15.49
C HIS A 42 7.92 -6.29 -14.22
N GLU A 43 8.62 -6.13 -13.09
CA GLU A 43 8.19 -6.68 -11.81
C GLU A 43 6.87 -6.07 -11.33
N VAL A 44 6.73 -4.74 -11.44
CA VAL A 44 5.50 -4.03 -11.03
C VAL A 44 4.29 -4.49 -11.83
N VAL A 45 4.41 -4.60 -13.17
CA VAL A 45 3.30 -4.97 -14.05
C VAL A 45 2.94 -6.45 -13.92
N GLU A 46 3.92 -7.34 -13.79
CA GLU A 46 3.65 -8.77 -13.60
C GLU A 46 2.99 -9.03 -12.23
N GLN A 47 3.45 -8.35 -11.17
CA GLN A 47 2.85 -8.46 -9.85
C GLN A 47 1.45 -7.85 -9.78
N ARG A 48 1.27 -6.65 -10.37
CA ARG A 48 0.04 -5.87 -10.23
C ARG A 48 -0.34 -5.14 -11.52
N PRO A 49 -0.93 -5.82 -12.51
CA PRO A 49 -1.35 -5.19 -13.76
C PRO A 49 -2.46 -4.14 -13.61
N GLU A 50 -3.13 -4.10 -12.45
CA GLU A 50 -4.09 -3.04 -12.08
C GLU A 50 -3.50 -1.62 -12.11
N VAL A 51 -2.17 -1.47 -12.08
CA VAL A 51 -1.50 -0.17 -12.17
C VAL A 51 -1.87 0.60 -13.45
N PHE A 52 -2.23 -0.10 -14.52
CA PHE A 52 -2.69 0.51 -15.78
C PHE A 52 -4.03 1.23 -15.68
N GLY A 53 -4.86 0.88 -14.69
CA GLY A 53 -6.16 1.50 -14.47
C GLY A 53 -6.11 2.72 -13.53
N LEU A 54 -4.95 3.07 -13.00
CA LEU A 54 -4.81 4.13 -12.01
C LEU A 54 -4.61 5.49 -12.68
N GLN A 55 -5.69 6.28 -12.77
CA GLN A 55 -5.60 7.63 -13.35
C GLN A 55 -4.84 8.62 -12.45
N ASP A 56 -4.94 8.45 -11.13
CA ASP A 56 -4.36 9.38 -10.14
C ASP A 56 -2.96 8.95 -9.66
N MET A 57 -2.28 8.08 -10.41
CA MET A 57 -0.99 7.51 -9.99
C MET A 57 0.08 8.59 -9.76
N LYS A 58 0.11 9.63 -10.59
CA LYS A 58 1.11 10.71 -10.49
C LYS A 58 0.99 11.51 -9.21
N GLU A 59 -0.24 11.83 -8.83
CA GLU A 59 -0.55 12.56 -7.60
C GLU A 59 -0.22 11.70 -6.38
N LYS A 60 -0.64 10.43 -6.38
CA LYS A 60 -0.32 9.47 -5.31
C LYS A 60 1.17 9.30 -5.04
N VAL A 61 1.98 9.20 -6.08
CA VAL A 61 3.43 9.06 -5.90
C VAL A 61 4.04 10.35 -5.34
N ARG A 62 3.53 11.52 -5.75
CA ARG A 62 3.93 12.80 -5.17
C ARG A 62 3.56 12.88 -3.69
N ASP A 63 2.37 12.45 -3.32
CA ASP A 63 1.93 12.42 -1.91
C ASP A 63 2.80 11.47 -1.08
N LEU A 64 3.15 10.29 -1.62
CA LEU A 64 4.09 9.38 -0.97
C LEU A 64 5.47 10.04 -0.76
N GLN A 65 5.96 10.80 -1.73
CA GLN A 65 7.20 11.57 -1.59
C GLN A 65 7.07 12.66 -0.51
N HIS A 66 5.93 13.38 -0.44
CA HIS A 66 5.66 14.37 0.62
C HIS A 66 5.56 13.75 2.02
N LEU A 67 5.09 12.49 2.12
CA LEU A 67 5.11 11.72 3.36
C LEU A 67 6.52 11.29 3.79
N GLY A 68 7.55 11.55 2.97
CA GLY A 68 8.95 11.19 3.25
C GLY A 68 9.19 9.68 3.23
N VAL A 69 8.28 8.90 2.63
CA VAL A 69 8.51 7.48 2.35
C VAL A 69 9.20 7.35 1.00
N GLY A 70 10.16 6.42 0.89
CA GLY A 70 10.86 6.15 -0.37
C GLY A 70 9.91 5.57 -1.41
N ALA A 71 9.18 6.43 -2.12
CA ALA A 71 8.08 6.04 -3.02
C ALA A 71 8.52 4.99 -4.05
N VAL A 72 9.73 5.12 -4.60
CA VAL A 72 10.31 4.15 -5.56
C VAL A 72 10.46 2.77 -4.91
N SER A 73 11.11 2.70 -3.75
CA SER A 73 11.32 1.44 -3.03
C SER A 73 10.00 0.79 -2.62
N VAL A 74 9.05 1.61 -2.16
CA VAL A 74 7.73 1.15 -1.71
C VAL A 74 6.89 0.64 -2.88
N VAL A 75 6.94 1.31 -4.04
CA VAL A 75 6.23 0.86 -5.24
C VAL A 75 6.87 -0.39 -5.83
N ASN A 76 8.20 -0.51 -5.84
CA ASN A 76 8.90 -1.73 -6.28
C ASN A 76 8.57 -2.92 -5.38
N GLN A 77 8.67 -2.76 -4.05
CA GLN A 77 8.45 -3.85 -3.11
C GLN A 77 6.97 -4.20 -2.93
N HIS A 78 6.08 -3.21 -3.05
CA HIS A 78 4.66 -3.39 -2.84
C HIS A 78 3.82 -2.48 -3.73
N PRO A 79 3.68 -2.81 -5.03
CA PRO A 79 2.92 -1.99 -5.98
C PRO A 79 1.45 -1.75 -5.58
N ALA A 80 0.89 -2.62 -4.73
CA ALA A 80 -0.47 -2.51 -4.21
C ALA A 80 -0.71 -1.25 -3.36
N VAL A 81 0.35 -0.62 -2.86
CA VAL A 81 0.29 0.67 -2.16
C VAL A 81 -0.42 1.76 -2.99
N LEU A 82 -0.27 1.73 -4.31
CA LEU A 82 -0.90 2.70 -5.23
C LEU A 82 -2.43 2.53 -5.29
N GLY A 83 -2.94 1.36 -4.92
CA GLY A 83 -4.37 1.08 -4.79
C GLY A 83 -4.96 1.51 -3.45
N TYR A 84 -4.13 1.83 -2.44
CA TYR A 84 -4.61 2.22 -1.12
C TYR A 84 -5.12 3.66 -1.09
N ARG A 85 -5.98 3.91 -0.11
CA ARG A 85 -6.51 5.25 0.19
C ARG A 85 -5.47 6.07 0.92
N MET A 86 -5.29 7.33 0.53
CA MET A 86 -4.26 8.20 1.09
C MET A 86 -4.45 8.40 2.59
N GLU A 87 -5.68 8.56 3.05
CA GLU A 87 -5.98 8.79 4.47
C GLU A 87 -5.52 7.61 5.35
N ASN A 88 -5.50 6.39 4.81
CA ASN A 88 -4.97 5.23 5.51
C ASN A 88 -3.44 5.27 5.59
N MET A 89 -2.78 5.65 4.50
CA MET A 89 -1.31 5.72 4.43
C MET A 89 -0.77 6.82 5.34
N GLU A 90 -1.37 8.01 5.30
CA GLU A 90 -1.04 9.12 6.20
C GLU A 90 -1.19 8.74 7.67
N ALA A 91 -2.29 8.07 8.03
CA ALA A 91 -2.53 7.62 9.40
C ALA A 91 -1.44 6.64 9.87
N VAL A 92 -0.98 5.73 9.01
CA VAL A 92 0.09 4.78 9.31
C VAL A 92 1.44 5.48 9.42
N VAL A 93 1.78 6.38 8.49
CA VAL A 93 3.04 7.13 8.51
C VAL A 93 3.11 8.03 9.75
N ARG A 94 2.04 8.76 10.06
CA ARG A 94 1.93 9.57 11.27
C ARG A 94 2.08 8.73 12.53
N PHE A 95 1.50 7.53 12.55
CA PHE A 95 1.67 6.59 13.66
C PHE A 95 3.14 6.12 13.79
N LEU A 96 3.75 5.68 12.69
CA LEU A 96 5.14 5.20 12.67
C LEU A 96 6.16 6.29 13.02
N ARG A 97 5.85 7.55 12.73
CA ARG A 97 6.68 8.71 13.11
C ARG A 97 6.63 9.04 14.61
N GLN A 98 5.66 8.53 15.37
CA GLN A 98 5.64 8.75 16.82
C GLN A 98 6.81 8.00 17.49
N PRO A 99 7.56 8.65 18.40
CA PRO A 99 8.66 8.00 19.12
C PRO A 99 8.13 6.79 19.89
N GLY A 100 8.65 5.61 19.55
CA GLY A 100 8.21 4.31 20.09
C GLY A 100 7.55 3.37 19.08
N ALA A 101 6.98 3.87 17.97
CA ALA A 101 6.29 3.01 17.00
C ALA A 101 7.24 2.11 16.18
N VAL A 102 8.41 2.62 15.80
CA VAL A 102 9.44 1.88 15.04
C VAL A 102 10.00 0.69 15.83
N LEU A 103 10.06 0.78 17.17
CA LEU A 103 10.51 -0.32 18.04
C LEU A 103 9.50 -1.48 18.13
N LEU A 104 8.23 -1.24 17.79
CA LEU A 104 7.13 -2.21 17.95
C LEU A 104 6.98 -3.13 16.73
N TYR A 105 7.25 -2.61 15.53
CA TYR A 105 7.17 -3.40 14.30
C TYR A 105 8.32 -4.41 14.17
N SER A 106 9.50 -4.12 14.74
CA SER A 106 10.66 -5.04 14.68
C SER A 106 10.66 -6.14 15.75
N ARG A 107 9.95 -6.01 16.89
CA ARG A 107 10.15 -6.92 18.04
C ARG A 107 8.90 -7.68 18.53
N GLY A 108 7.69 -7.34 18.07
CA GLY A 108 6.46 -7.98 18.59
C GLY A 108 5.29 -8.12 17.62
N GLY A 109 5.44 -7.70 16.36
CA GLY A 109 4.36 -7.67 15.38
C GLY A 109 3.15 -6.83 15.85
N MET A 110 2.04 -6.94 15.11
CA MET A 110 0.85 -6.10 15.31
C MET A 110 0.22 -6.19 16.71
N LYS A 111 0.52 -7.27 17.47
CA LYS A 111 0.07 -7.44 18.86
C LYS A 111 0.76 -6.49 19.83
N GLY A 112 2.06 -6.26 19.65
CA GLY A 112 2.83 -5.30 20.45
C GLY A 112 2.40 -3.85 20.18
N THR A 113 2.07 -3.56 18.92
CA THR A 113 1.57 -2.26 18.48
C THR A 113 0.25 -1.88 19.18
N VAL A 114 -0.70 -2.81 19.25
CA VAL A 114 -2.02 -2.58 19.89
C VAL A 114 -1.91 -2.44 21.41
N SER A 115 -1.07 -3.27 22.07
CA SER A 115 -0.88 -3.19 23.53
C SER A 115 -0.17 -1.90 23.98
N TYR A 116 0.66 -1.30 23.12
CA TYR A 116 1.30 -0.01 23.38
C TYR A 116 0.38 1.17 23.06
N MET A 117 -0.43 1.11 21.99
CA MET A 117 -1.49 2.09 21.73
C MET A 117 -2.45 2.22 22.92
N GLN A 118 -2.74 1.12 23.61
CA GLN A 118 -3.53 1.09 24.84
C GLN A 118 -2.86 1.84 26.00
N LYS A 119 -1.52 1.84 26.09
CA LYS A 119 -0.76 2.54 27.14
C LYS A 119 -0.59 4.04 26.88
N LEU A 120 -0.68 4.47 25.62
CA LEU A 120 -0.48 5.87 25.23
C LEU A 120 -1.79 6.62 24.93
N GLU A 121 -2.96 5.98 25.10
CA GLU A 121 -4.28 6.57 24.78
C GLU A 121 -4.38 7.13 23.34
N VAL A 122 -3.69 6.51 22.38
CA VAL A 122 -3.65 6.97 20.99
C VAL A 122 -4.76 6.29 20.17
N LYS A 123 -5.51 7.10 19.43
CA LYS A 123 -6.57 6.64 18.51
C LYS A 123 -6.06 5.59 17.52
N ILE A 124 -6.61 4.36 17.61
CA ILE A 124 -6.25 3.26 16.72
C ILE A 124 -6.71 3.56 15.28
N PRO A 125 -5.80 3.58 14.28
CA PRO A 125 -6.14 3.80 12.88
C PRO A 125 -7.13 2.76 12.36
N LYS A 126 -8.08 3.18 11.51
CA LYS A 126 -9.10 2.28 10.93
C LYS A 126 -8.48 1.10 10.16
N VAL A 127 -7.29 1.27 9.60
CA VAL A 127 -6.55 0.20 8.90
C VAL A 127 -6.11 -0.93 9.84
N VAL A 128 -5.72 -0.62 11.08
CA VAL A 128 -5.38 -1.62 12.10
C VAL A 128 -6.62 -2.42 12.46
N LYS A 129 -7.78 -1.75 12.57
CA LYS A 129 -9.07 -2.40 12.89
C LYS A 129 -9.53 -3.39 11.80
N ARG A 130 -9.15 -3.15 10.54
CA ARG A 130 -9.48 -4.01 9.39
C ARG A 130 -8.48 -5.14 9.15
N HIS A 131 -7.34 -5.13 9.85
CA HIS A 131 -6.32 -6.14 9.66
C HIS A 131 -6.78 -7.48 10.24
N ARG A 132 -6.51 -8.59 9.53
CA ARG A 132 -6.90 -9.95 9.93
C ARG A 132 -6.39 -10.35 11.33
N ALA A 133 -5.24 -9.81 11.72
CA ALA A 133 -4.70 -10.02 13.07
C ALA A 133 -5.54 -9.32 14.16
N PHE A 134 -6.13 -8.16 13.87
CA PHE A 134 -7.01 -7.45 14.80
C PHE A 134 -8.38 -8.14 14.96
N SER A 135 -8.92 -8.73 13.89
CA SER A 135 -10.17 -9.49 13.95
C SER A 135 -10.03 -10.82 14.71
N SER A 136 -8.81 -11.32 14.90
CA SER A 136 -8.51 -12.51 15.72
C SER A 136 -8.58 -12.27 17.24
N TYR A 137 -8.71 -11.01 17.69
CA TYR A 137 -8.94 -10.70 19.10
C TYR A 137 -10.40 -10.92 19.50
N SER A 138 -10.61 -11.31 20.76
CA SER A 138 -11.95 -11.47 21.32
C SER A 138 -12.74 -10.15 21.26
N GLU A 139 -14.05 -10.26 21.08
CA GLU A 139 -14.95 -9.11 20.94
C GLU A 139 -14.86 -8.16 22.14
N GLN A 140 -14.72 -8.71 23.35
CA GLN A 140 -14.50 -7.97 24.58
C GLN A 140 -13.21 -7.13 24.53
N LYS A 141 -12.09 -7.71 24.06
CA LYS A 141 -10.83 -6.97 23.86
C LYS A 141 -10.95 -5.90 22.77
N ARG A 142 -11.69 -6.16 21.69
CA ARG A 142 -11.92 -5.16 20.63
C ARG A 142 -12.76 -3.98 21.14
N ASN A 143 -13.77 -4.26 21.96
CA ASN A 143 -14.65 -3.23 22.54
C ASN A 143 -13.91 -2.40 23.61
N GLU A 144 -13.10 -3.03 24.47
CA GLU A 144 -12.17 -2.31 25.36
C GLU A 144 -11.20 -1.42 24.57
N MET A 145 -10.62 -1.92 23.47
CA MET A 145 -9.70 -1.16 22.60
C MET A 145 -10.35 0.01 21.84
N VAL A 146 -11.69 0.04 21.73
CA VAL A 146 -12.44 1.13 21.09
C VAL A 146 -13.03 2.10 22.12
N ALA A 147 -13.20 1.67 23.38
CA ALA A 147 -13.78 2.46 24.45
C ALA A 147 -12.83 3.53 25.05
N TYR A 148 -11.51 3.42 24.84
CA TYR A 148 -10.52 4.44 25.25
C TYR A 148 -10.39 5.60 24.23
N LEU A 149 -11.52 6.04 23.67
CA LEU A 149 -11.64 7.23 22.80
C LEU A 149 -12.17 8.42 23.60
#